data_AF-A0A949LFR3-F1
#
_entry.id   AF-A0A949LFR3-F1
#
_cell.length_a   1.000
_cell.length_b   1.000
_cell.length_c   1.000
_cell.angle_alpha   90.00
_cell.angle_beta   90.00
_cell.angle_gamma   90.00
#
_symmetry.space_group_name_H-M   'P 1'
#
loop_
_entity.id
_entity.type
_entity.pdbx_description
1 polymer ?
#
loop_
_entity_poly.entity_id
_entity_poly.type
_entity_poly.pdbx_seq_one_letter_code
_entity_poly.pdbx_strand_id
1 'polypeptide(L)'
;MATVTAPRRAAAPQIRQTQLFIDGQWVPAKSGRTFETINPATEEVIAQVAEGDAADVELAVRAARKAFDEGPWPRMDARERGRIMMRLCDLIESEIDELAALESLDNGKPVSDARTGDIPLALDALRYYAGWADKIHGQTIPINGNYFCYTRREPVGVAGQVIPWNFPILMVAWKWGPALAAGCTIVMKPAEQTPLTALRMARLAQKAGVPDGVINVVPGFGPTAGAAIVRHPGIDKVAFTGSGETAQIIMRQAADQLKRLTFELGGKSPNIVFADADLAAAAAGAHVGIYLNQGQCCCAGSRLFVEDKIHGEFVERVVEQSKKRRVGDPFDPGTQQGPQVDRAQFDKIMGYIESGKAEGATCATGGRRVGDRGFFIEPTVFTNV
;
A
#
# COMPACT_ATOMS: atom_id res chain seq x y z
N MET A 1 17.43 5.59 -40.16
CA MET A 1 17.97 5.31 -38.80
C MET A 1 17.11 6.08 -37.81
N ALA A 2 16.16 5.41 -37.16
CA ALA A 2 15.42 6.01 -36.06
C ALA A 2 16.36 6.11 -34.86
N THR A 3 16.69 7.33 -34.46
CA THR A 3 17.47 7.62 -33.26
C THR A 3 16.66 7.13 -32.06
N VAL A 4 17.05 5.96 -31.51
CA VAL A 4 16.53 5.48 -30.22
C VAL A 4 16.97 6.52 -29.20
N THR A 5 16.03 7.38 -28.80
CA THR A 5 16.29 8.39 -27.78
C THR A 5 16.48 7.64 -26.47
N ALA A 6 17.67 7.77 -25.86
CA ALA A 6 17.95 7.11 -24.58
C ALA A 6 16.87 7.50 -23.56
N PRO A 7 16.39 6.55 -22.72
CA PRO A 7 15.35 6.86 -21.74
C PRO A 7 15.82 7.97 -20.81
N ARG A 8 15.07 9.07 -20.80
CA ARG A 8 15.38 10.28 -20.02
C ARG A 8 15.09 10.01 -18.55
N ARG A 9 16.06 10.30 -17.68
CA ARG A 9 15.89 10.27 -16.21
C ARG A 9 14.63 11.05 -15.84
N ALA A 10 13.72 10.44 -15.09
CA ALA A 10 12.53 11.12 -14.61
C ALA A 10 12.91 12.26 -13.67
N ALA A 11 12.22 13.40 -13.76
CA ALA A 11 12.48 14.54 -12.89
C ALA A 11 11.87 14.30 -11.50
N ALA A 12 12.48 14.87 -10.46
CA ALA A 12 11.87 14.89 -9.14
C ALA A 12 10.51 15.62 -9.21
N PRO A 13 9.43 15.05 -8.67
CA PRO A 13 8.10 15.64 -8.73
C PRO A 13 7.99 16.83 -7.76
N GLN A 14 7.10 17.77 -8.08
CA GLN A 14 6.76 18.84 -7.16
C GLN A 14 5.85 18.33 -6.03
N ILE A 15 6.28 18.53 -4.78
CA ILE A 15 5.44 18.23 -3.61
C ILE A 15 4.42 19.35 -3.43
N ARG A 16 3.13 19.00 -3.47
CA ARG A 16 2.01 19.97 -3.44
C ARG A 16 1.08 19.78 -2.23
N GLN A 17 0.95 18.56 -1.72
CA GLN A 17 0.06 18.23 -0.60
C GLN A 17 0.88 17.68 0.57
N THR A 18 0.87 18.40 1.69
CA THR A 18 1.55 18.01 2.94
C THR A 18 0.68 18.23 4.18
N GLN A 19 -0.58 18.62 3.99
CA GLN A 19 -1.55 18.89 5.04
C GLN A 19 -2.51 17.71 5.22
N LEU A 20 -3.31 17.74 6.28
CA LEU A 20 -4.44 16.81 6.43
C LEU A 20 -5.51 17.16 5.39
N PHE A 21 -6.23 16.16 4.89
CA PHE A 21 -7.39 16.36 4.02
C PHE A 21 -8.65 15.98 4.79
N ILE A 22 -9.46 16.98 5.19
CA ILE A 22 -10.65 16.77 6.01
C ILE A 22 -11.78 17.65 5.46
N ASP A 23 -12.96 17.05 5.24
CA ASP A 23 -14.16 17.75 4.79
C ASP A 23 -13.93 18.58 3.50
N GLY A 24 -13.17 18.02 2.55
CA GLY A 24 -12.82 18.72 1.30
C GLY A 24 -11.76 19.82 1.45
N GLN A 25 -11.19 20.03 2.63
CA GLN A 25 -10.22 21.09 2.90
C GLN A 25 -8.84 20.53 3.24
N TRP A 26 -7.81 21.30 2.88
CA TRP A 26 -6.43 21.07 3.28
C TRP A 26 -6.15 21.87 4.55
N VAL A 27 -5.89 21.20 5.67
CA VAL A 27 -5.75 21.83 6.98
C VAL A 27 -4.48 21.39 7.70
N PRO A 28 -3.81 22.28 8.46
CA PRO A 28 -2.73 21.86 9.36
C PRO A 28 -3.28 20.97 10.47
N ALA A 29 -2.40 20.19 11.11
CA ALA A 29 -2.75 19.48 12.34
C ALA A 29 -3.18 20.48 13.42
N LYS A 30 -4.11 20.09 14.28
CA LYS A 30 -4.60 20.93 15.39
C LYS A 30 -3.50 21.40 16.33
N SER A 31 -2.46 20.59 16.53
CA SER A 31 -1.30 20.97 17.33
C SER A 31 -0.30 21.87 16.59
N GLY A 32 -0.46 22.08 15.28
CA GLY A 32 0.50 22.74 14.42
C GLY A 32 1.79 21.94 14.15
N ARG A 33 1.86 20.68 14.62
CA ARG A 33 3.05 19.83 14.47
C ARG A 33 3.14 19.25 13.05
N THR A 34 4.37 18.97 12.65
CA THR A 34 4.70 18.28 11.41
C THR A 34 5.74 17.18 11.69
N PHE A 35 5.83 16.20 10.80
CA PHE A 35 6.88 15.20 10.78
C PHE A 35 7.53 15.12 9.40
N GLU A 36 8.76 14.60 9.36
CA GLU A 36 9.53 14.46 8.13
C GLU A 36 9.17 13.18 7.40
N THR A 37 8.97 13.27 6.08
CA THR A 37 9.09 12.13 5.18
C THR A 37 10.43 12.21 4.44
N ILE A 38 11.11 11.07 4.32
CA ILE A 38 12.53 10.98 3.95
C ILE A 38 12.65 10.22 2.64
N ASN A 39 13.49 10.68 1.73
CA ASN A 39 13.85 9.93 0.54
C ASN A 39 14.81 8.80 0.94
N PRO A 40 14.41 7.52 0.83
CA PRO A 40 15.25 6.42 1.29
C PRO A 40 16.52 6.20 0.47
N ALA A 41 16.60 6.76 -0.74
CA ALA A 41 17.78 6.67 -1.59
C ALA A 41 18.87 7.67 -1.19
N THR A 42 18.49 8.80 -0.58
CA THR A 42 19.42 9.88 -0.22
C THR A 42 19.47 10.19 1.27
N GLU A 43 18.56 9.63 2.07
CA GLU A 43 18.38 9.94 3.49
C GLU A 43 18.01 11.42 3.74
N GLU A 44 17.62 12.16 2.70
CA GLU A 44 17.24 13.58 2.79
C GLU A 44 15.74 13.73 3.06
N VAL A 45 15.39 14.76 3.81
CA VAL A 45 13.99 15.15 4.01
C VAL A 45 13.40 15.61 2.68
N ILE A 46 12.29 14.99 2.27
CA ILE A 46 11.50 15.40 1.10
C ILE A 46 10.61 16.59 1.48
N ALA A 47 9.87 16.44 2.59
CA ALA A 47 8.90 17.43 3.04
C ALA A 47 8.54 17.26 4.52
N GLN A 48 8.04 18.35 5.12
CA GLN A 48 7.33 18.35 6.39
C GLN A 48 5.84 18.10 6.14
N VAL A 49 5.27 17.09 6.77
CA VAL A 49 3.87 16.67 6.64
C VAL A 49 3.14 16.89 7.96
N ALA A 50 1.91 17.40 7.91
CA ALA A 50 1.10 17.63 9.10
C ALA A 50 0.96 16.34 9.94
N GLU A 51 1.29 16.44 11.23
CA GLU A 51 1.24 15.32 12.16
C GLU A 51 -0.15 15.25 12.80
N GLY A 52 -1.07 14.55 12.15
CA GLY A 52 -2.39 14.32 12.69
C GLY A 52 -2.35 13.50 13.98
N ASP A 53 -3.22 13.86 14.91
CA ASP A 53 -3.40 13.16 16.19
C ASP A 53 -4.90 12.92 16.47
N ALA A 54 -5.25 12.45 17.68
CA ALA A 54 -6.61 12.14 18.07
C ALA A 54 -7.62 13.28 17.83
N ALA A 55 -7.20 14.54 18.05
CA ALA A 55 -8.06 15.70 17.81
C ALA A 55 -8.40 15.91 16.33
N ASP A 56 -7.47 15.57 15.43
CA ASP A 56 -7.67 15.65 13.99
C ASP A 56 -8.51 14.47 13.47
N VAL A 57 -8.28 13.28 14.03
CA VAL A 57 -9.12 12.11 13.76
C VAL A 57 -10.56 12.36 14.16
N GLU A 58 -10.82 13.00 15.31
CA GLU A 58 -12.16 13.41 15.72
C GLU A 58 -12.83 14.36 14.70
N LEU A 59 -12.09 15.30 14.12
CA LEU A 59 -12.62 16.16 13.04
C LEU A 59 -12.95 15.35 11.78
N ALA A 60 -12.03 14.47 11.37
CA ALA A 60 -12.21 13.62 10.20
C ALA A 60 -13.41 12.67 10.37
N VAL A 61 -13.60 12.09 11.56
CA VAL A 61 -14.75 11.21 11.84
C VAL A 61 -16.05 12.01 11.85
N ARG A 62 -16.09 13.22 12.42
CA ARG A 62 -17.28 14.07 12.35
C ARG A 62 -17.66 14.43 10.91
N ALA A 63 -16.68 14.78 10.08
CA ALA A 63 -16.91 15.03 8.66
C ALA A 63 -17.43 13.78 7.93
N ALA A 64 -16.78 12.64 8.13
CA ALA A 64 -17.20 11.35 7.56
C ALA A 64 -18.60 10.92 8.01
N ARG A 65 -18.94 11.17 9.28
CA ARG A 65 -20.24 10.88 9.86
C ARG A 65 -21.32 11.77 9.25
N LYS A 66 -21.08 13.08 9.17
CA LYS A 66 -22.01 14.01 8.52
C LYS A 66 -22.23 13.67 7.05
N ALA A 67 -21.17 13.37 6.31
CA ALA A 67 -21.27 12.97 4.90
C ALA A 67 -22.06 11.66 4.70
N PHE A 68 -22.00 10.75 5.68
CA PHE A 68 -22.78 9.51 5.68
C PHE A 68 -24.23 9.73 6.12
N ASP A 69 -24.46 10.29 7.30
CA ASP A 69 -25.81 10.37 7.89
C ASP A 69 -26.69 11.39 7.16
N GLU A 70 -26.13 12.53 6.76
CA GLU A 70 -26.86 13.68 6.20
C GLU A 70 -26.50 13.98 4.74
N GLY A 71 -25.27 13.66 4.32
CA GLY A 71 -24.74 14.01 3.01
C GLY A 71 -25.35 13.26 1.81
N PRO A 72 -25.09 13.69 0.57
CA PRO A 72 -25.65 13.05 -0.60
C PRO A 72 -25.09 11.64 -0.85
N TRP A 73 -23.94 11.28 -0.26
CA TRP A 73 -23.14 10.12 -0.69
C TRP A 73 -23.83 8.75 -0.56
N PRO A 74 -24.35 8.32 0.61
CA PRO A 74 -25.00 7.00 0.69
C PRO A 74 -26.37 6.97 0.02
N ARG A 75 -26.96 8.15 -0.25
CA ARG A 75 -28.22 8.33 -0.99
C ARG A 75 -28.02 8.50 -2.49
N MET A 76 -26.78 8.70 -2.95
CA MET A 76 -26.43 8.86 -4.34
C MET A 76 -26.70 7.56 -5.08
N ASP A 77 -27.24 7.68 -6.30
CA ASP A 77 -27.39 6.55 -7.20
C ASP A 77 -26.10 5.73 -7.26
N ALA A 78 -26.24 4.43 -7.06
CA ALA A 78 -25.10 3.52 -7.01
C ALA A 78 -24.23 3.59 -8.27
N ARG A 79 -24.87 3.81 -9.43
CA ARG A 79 -24.21 4.04 -10.72
C ARG A 79 -23.39 5.34 -10.74
N GLU A 80 -23.86 6.40 -10.09
CA GLU A 80 -23.14 7.69 -10.06
C GLU A 80 -21.89 7.60 -9.18
N ARG A 81 -21.93 6.84 -8.07
CA ARG A 81 -20.70 6.49 -7.32
C ARG A 81 -19.67 5.81 -8.22
N GLY A 82 -20.11 4.84 -9.02
CA GLY A 82 -19.25 4.19 -10.03
C GLY A 82 -18.67 5.17 -11.05
N ARG A 83 -19.45 6.13 -11.55
CA ARG A 83 -18.97 7.17 -12.48
C ARG A 83 -17.92 8.09 -11.84
N ILE A 84 -18.12 8.52 -10.59
CA ILE A 84 -17.13 9.32 -9.85
C ILE A 84 -15.81 8.54 -9.73
N MET A 85 -15.88 7.25 -9.41
CA MET A 85 -14.70 6.39 -9.32
C MET A 85 -13.99 6.22 -10.69
N MET A 86 -14.73 6.12 -11.79
CA MET A 86 -14.15 6.11 -13.13
C MET A 86 -13.46 7.44 -13.46
N ARG A 87 -14.07 8.58 -13.13
CA ARG A 87 -13.41 9.90 -13.30
C ARG A 87 -12.13 10.02 -12.47
N LEU A 88 -12.10 9.46 -11.27
CA LEU A 88 -10.87 9.37 -10.46
C LEU A 88 -9.79 8.57 -11.21
N CYS A 89 -10.14 7.44 -11.84
CA CYS A 89 -9.20 6.67 -12.63
C CYS A 89 -8.64 7.47 -13.82
N ASP A 90 -9.49 8.20 -14.55
CA ASP A 90 -9.06 9.04 -15.67
C ASP A 90 -8.06 10.12 -15.21
N LEU A 91 -8.29 10.71 -14.03
CA LEU A 91 -7.39 11.70 -13.44
C LEU A 91 -6.05 11.09 -13.00
N ILE A 92 -6.07 9.90 -12.38
CA ILE A 92 -4.86 9.16 -12.01
C ILE A 92 -4.03 8.84 -13.25
N GLU A 93 -4.67 8.34 -14.30
CA GLU A 93 -4.00 8.01 -15.56
C GLU A 93 -3.40 9.26 -16.23
N SER A 94 -4.08 10.40 -16.14
CA SER A 94 -3.56 11.68 -16.65
C SER A 94 -2.33 12.21 -15.89
N GLU A 95 -2.17 11.85 -14.60
CA GLU A 95 -1.05 12.25 -13.75
C GLU A 95 -0.05 11.08 -13.52
N ILE A 96 -0.09 10.01 -14.34
CA ILE A 96 0.66 8.76 -14.10
C ILE A 96 2.17 8.96 -13.92
N ASP A 97 2.80 9.82 -14.72
CA ASP A 97 4.24 10.07 -14.64
C ASP A 97 4.61 10.84 -13.37
N GLU A 98 3.80 11.83 -12.97
CA GLU A 98 4.02 12.56 -11.71
C GLU A 98 3.79 11.65 -10.49
N LEU A 99 2.76 10.80 -10.53
CA LEU A 99 2.46 9.83 -9.48
C LEU A 99 3.57 8.77 -9.35
N ALA A 100 4.08 8.26 -10.47
CA ALA A 100 5.16 7.26 -10.45
C ALA A 100 6.44 7.85 -9.86
N ALA A 101 6.77 9.07 -10.23
CA ALA A 101 7.90 9.79 -9.67
C ALA A 101 7.71 10.07 -8.17
N LEU A 102 6.49 10.38 -7.73
CA LEU A 102 6.19 10.62 -6.31
C LEU A 102 6.29 9.33 -5.48
N GLU A 103 5.76 8.23 -6.01
CA GLU A 103 5.86 6.91 -5.38
C GLU A 103 7.32 6.49 -5.25
N SER A 104 8.11 6.65 -6.33
CA SER A 104 9.55 6.36 -6.32
C SER A 104 10.33 7.22 -5.33
N LEU A 105 10.02 8.52 -5.25
CA LEU A 105 10.69 9.46 -4.36
C LEU A 105 10.44 9.13 -2.87
N ASP A 106 9.19 8.88 -2.49
CA ASP A 106 8.78 8.71 -1.09
C ASP A 106 8.98 7.27 -0.59
N ASN A 107 8.85 6.25 -1.47
CA ASN A 107 9.00 4.83 -1.08
C ASN A 107 10.37 4.22 -1.45
N GLY A 108 11.02 4.70 -2.52
CA GLY A 108 12.29 4.16 -3.03
C GLY A 108 12.16 3.07 -4.09
N LYS A 109 10.97 2.59 -4.45
CA LYS A 109 10.83 1.64 -5.58
C LYS A 109 11.27 2.26 -6.91
N PRO A 110 11.82 1.48 -7.87
CA PRO A 110 12.14 1.98 -9.19
C PRO A 110 10.93 2.69 -9.84
N VAL A 111 11.17 3.84 -10.45
CA VAL A 111 10.10 4.63 -11.10
C VAL A 111 9.40 3.85 -12.21
N SER A 112 10.13 2.94 -12.87
CA SER A 112 9.56 2.00 -13.85
C SER A 112 8.50 1.11 -13.22
N ASP A 113 8.78 0.55 -12.06
CA ASP A 113 7.90 -0.39 -11.35
C ASP A 113 6.64 0.33 -10.86
N ALA A 114 6.80 1.54 -10.33
CA ALA A 114 5.66 2.39 -9.96
C ALA A 114 4.76 2.70 -11.15
N ARG A 115 5.36 3.07 -12.29
CA ARG A 115 4.64 3.49 -13.50
C ARG A 115 3.95 2.34 -14.23
N THR A 116 4.58 1.17 -14.32
CA THR A 116 4.08 0.05 -15.13
C THR A 116 3.44 -1.07 -14.30
N GLY A 117 3.65 -1.07 -12.99
CA GLY A 117 3.08 -2.03 -12.04
C GLY A 117 2.06 -1.39 -11.11
N ASP A 118 2.53 -0.62 -10.12
CA ASP A 118 1.69 -0.12 -9.02
C ASP A 118 0.48 0.70 -9.48
N ILE A 119 0.70 1.72 -10.33
CA ILE A 119 -0.37 2.62 -10.76
C ILE A 119 -1.38 1.89 -11.67
N PRO A 120 -0.96 1.10 -12.68
CA PRO A 120 -1.89 0.27 -13.45
C PRO A 120 -2.72 -0.69 -12.57
N LEU A 121 -2.11 -1.36 -11.59
CA LEU A 121 -2.84 -2.23 -10.67
C LEU A 121 -3.83 -1.46 -9.79
N ALA A 122 -3.48 -0.23 -9.38
CA ALA A 122 -4.37 0.65 -8.64
C ALA A 122 -5.57 1.09 -9.50
N LEU A 123 -5.33 1.43 -10.77
CA LEU A 123 -6.38 1.75 -11.76
C LEU A 123 -7.30 0.55 -11.99
N ASP A 124 -6.75 -0.64 -12.19
CA ASP A 124 -7.53 -1.86 -12.40
C ASP A 124 -8.41 -2.17 -11.19
N ALA A 125 -7.87 -2.06 -9.97
CA ALA A 125 -8.64 -2.24 -8.75
C ALA A 125 -9.79 -1.22 -8.63
N LEU A 126 -9.53 0.06 -8.88
CA LEU A 126 -10.56 1.10 -8.81
C LEU A 126 -11.62 0.93 -9.89
N ARG A 127 -11.24 0.63 -11.14
CA ARG A 127 -12.17 0.36 -12.26
C ARG A 127 -13.02 -0.87 -11.98
N TYR A 128 -12.41 -1.94 -11.46
CA TYR A 128 -13.12 -3.15 -11.04
C TYR A 128 -14.21 -2.82 -10.01
N TYR A 129 -13.85 -2.10 -8.94
CA TYR A 129 -14.84 -1.74 -7.90
C TYR A 129 -15.84 -0.68 -8.34
N ALA A 130 -15.48 0.22 -9.26
CA ALA A 130 -16.44 1.14 -9.87
C ALA A 130 -17.57 0.38 -10.58
N GLY A 131 -17.23 -0.72 -11.27
CA GLY A 131 -18.19 -1.63 -11.89
C GLY A 131 -19.08 -2.39 -10.90
N TRP A 132 -18.66 -2.54 -9.64
CA TRP A 132 -19.45 -3.17 -8.59
C TRP A 132 -20.45 -2.26 -7.92
N ALA A 133 -20.30 -0.94 -8.02
CA ALA A 133 -21.08 0.02 -7.24
C ALA A 133 -22.59 -0.22 -7.33
N ASP A 134 -23.12 -0.54 -8.52
CA ASP A 134 -24.54 -0.81 -8.79
C ASP A 134 -24.93 -2.31 -8.85
N LYS A 135 -24.05 -3.21 -8.43
CA LYS A 135 -24.25 -4.68 -8.50
C LYS A 135 -24.25 -5.36 -7.13
N ILE A 136 -24.25 -4.58 -6.05
CA ILE A 136 -24.33 -5.09 -4.68
C ILE A 136 -25.79 -5.40 -4.35
N HIS A 137 -26.25 -6.58 -4.77
CA HIS A 137 -27.64 -7.00 -4.58
C HIS A 137 -27.89 -7.66 -3.20
N GLY A 138 -29.10 -7.45 -2.69
CA GLY A 138 -29.68 -8.28 -1.63
C GLY A 138 -30.20 -9.61 -2.17
N GLN A 139 -31.03 -10.27 -1.38
CA GLN A 139 -31.67 -11.54 -1.73
C GLN A 139 -33.16 -11.47 -1.39
N THR A 140 -33.99 -12.16 -2.16
CA THR A 140 -35.34 -12.56 -1.75
C THR A 140 -35.27 -13.97 -1.18
N ILE A 141 -35.87 -14.19 -0.01
CA ILE A 141 -35.70 -15.42 0.77
C ILE A 141 -37.04 -16.16 0.86
N PRO A 142 -37.14 -17.43 0.39
CA PRO A 142 -38.35 -18.23 0.49
C PRO A 142 -38.48 -18.81 1.91
N ILE A 143 -38.93 -17.97 2.85
CA ILE A 143 -39.16 -18.37 4.24
C ILE A 143 -40.47 -19.18 4.36
N ASN A 144 -40.53 -20.09 5.33
CA ASN A 144 -41.74 -20.84 5.64
C ASN A 144 -42.88 -19.90 6.09
N GLY A 145 -44.12 -20.22 5.71
CA GLY A 145 -45.32 -19.45 6.07
C GLY A 145 -45.60 -18.28 5.12
N ASN A 146 -46.56 -17.43 5.49
CA ASN A 146 -47.04 -16.34 4.65
C ASN A 146 -46.28 -15.03 4.92
N TYR A 147 -44.97 -15.04 4.67
CA TYR A 147 -44.10 -13.88 4.87
C TYR A 147 -43.31 -13.55 3.60
N PHE A 148 -43.17 -12.25 3.30
CA PHE A 148 -42.21 -11.76 2.33
C PHE A 148 -40.91 -11.38 3.03
N CYS A 149 -39.82 -12.06 2.69
CA CYS A 149 -38.50 -11.84 3.28
C CYS A 149 -37.50 -11.41 2.22
N TYR A 150 -36.74 -10.36 2.51
CA TYR A 150 -35.64 -9.90 1.67
C TYR A 150 -34.52 -9.28 2.50
N THR A 151 -33.33 -9.17 1.91
CA THR A 151 -32.16 -8.52 2.54
C THR A 151 -31.75 -7.26 1.79
N ARG A 152 -31.14 -6.34 2.54
CA ARG A 152 -30.47 -5.15 2.00
C ARG A 152 -28.98 -5.23 2.33
N ARG A 153 -28.13 -4.89 1.36
CA ARG A 153 -26.67 -4.80 1.55
C ARG A 153 -26.30 -3.33 1.72
N GLU A 154 -26.39 -2.85 2.94
CA GLU A 154 -26.12 -1.44 3.26
C GLU A 154 -24.63 -1.21 3.56
N PRO A 155 -24.09 -0.03 3.24
CA PRO A 155 -22.73 0.33 3.65
C PRO A 155 -22.59 0.24 5.16
N VAL A 156 -21.41 -0.17 5.62
CA VAL A 156 -21.13 -0.36 7.04
C VAL A 156 -21.13 0.94 7.84
N GLY A 157 -20.95 2.08 7.15
CA GLY A 157 -20.84 3.42 7.73
C GLY A 157 -19.47 4.06 7.50
N VAL A 158 -18.89 4.64 8.55
CA VAL A 158 -17.56 5.24 8.55
C VAL A 158 -16.51 4.14 8.68
N ALA A 159 -15.68 3.98 7.65
CA ALA A 159 -14.58 3.02 7.60
C ALA A 159 -13.26 3.71 7.97
N GLY A 160 -12.69 3.31 9.11
CA GLY A 160 -11.30 3.59 9.46
C GLY A 160 -10.36 2.71 8.65
N GLN A 161 -9.42 3.31 7.92
CA GLN A 161 -8.53 2.60 7.02
C GLN A 161 -7.07 2.93 7.35
N VAL A 162 -6.28 1.93 7.73
CA VAL A 162 -4.87 2.11 8.08
C VAL A 162 -4.03 1.25 7.14
N ILE A 163 -3.15 1.90 6.37
CA ILE A 163 -2.39 1.27 5.29
C ILE A 163 -0.87 1.31 5.56
N PRO A 164 -0.11 0.32 5.04
CA PRO A 164 1.34 0.27 5.16
C PRO A 164 2.01 1.11 4.06
N TRP A 165 3.33 1.12 4.08
CA TRP A 165 4.18 1.93 3.21
C TRP A 165 4.67 1.24 1.94
N ASN A 166 4.48 -0.07 1.79
CA ASN A 166 5.20 -0.83 0.76
C ASN A 166 4.61 -0.68 -0.66
N PHE A 167 3.30 -0.50 -0.78
CA PHE A 167 2.63 -0.15 -2.04
C PHE A 167 1.63 1.00 -1.80
N PRO A 168 2.11 2.22 -1.52
CA PRO A 168 1.25 3.31 -1.03
C PRO A 168 -0.01 3.54 -1.88
N ILE A 169 0.13 3.75 -3.18
CA ILE A 169 -1.00 4.03 -4.07
C ILE A 169 -1.94 2.82 -4.23
N LEU A 170 -1.37 1.61 -4.34
CA LEU A 170 -2.16 0.39 -4.51
C LEU A 170 -2.95 0.07 -3.22
N MET A 171 -2.37 0.31 -2.05
CA MET A 171 -3.05 0.13 -0.77
C MET A 171 -4.18 1.13 -0.59
N VAL A 172 -4.03 2.37 -1.08
CA VAL A 172 -5.14 3.34 -1.17
C VAL A 172 -6.24 2.77 -2.04
N ALA A 173 -5.93 2.33 -3.27
CA ALA A 173 -6.92 1.78 -4.21
C ALA A 173 -7.66 0.56 -3.67
N TRP A 174 -6.95 -0.39 -3.05
CA TRP A 174 -7.55 -1.59 -2.43
C TRP A 174 -8.49 -1.28 -1.26
N LYS A 175 -8.30 -0.15 -0.58
CA LYS A 175 -9.16 0.27 0.54
C LYS A 175 -10.30 1.17 0.08
N TRP A 176 -10.03 2.12 -0.81
CA TRP A 176 -11.03 3.05 -1.33
C TRP A 176 -12.00 2.37 -2.28
N GLY A 177 -11.51 1.55 -3.21
CA GLY A 177 -12.33 0.83 -4.20
C GLY A 177 -13.58 0.19 -3.61
N PRO A 178 -13.46 -0.82 -2.73
CA PRO A 178 -14.63 -1.51 -2.17
C PRO A 178 -15.46 -0.60 -1.26
N ALA A 179 -14.83 0.30 -0.50
CA ALA A 179 -15.53 1.18 0.43
C ALA A 179 -16.43 2.20 -0.29
N LEU A 180 -15.90 2.87 -1.32
CA LEU A 180 -16.64 3.84 -2.12
C LEU A 180 -17.75 3.17 -2.93
N ALA A 181 -17.48 2.01 -3.54
CA ALA A 181 -18.47 1.25 -4.29
C ALA A 181 -19.69 0.89 -3.40
N ALA A 182 -19.43 0.43 -2.18
CA ALA A 182 -20.47 0.10 -1.20
C ALA A 182 -21.21 1.34 -0.65
N GLY A 183 -20.66 2.55 -0.79
CA GLY A 183 -21.24 3.78 -0.25
C GLY A 183 -20.78 4.12 1.18
N CYS A 184 -19.66 3.55 1.65
CA CYS A 184 -19.04 3.94 2.92
C CYS A 184 -18.39 5.34 2.80
N THR A 185 -18.20 6.00 3.94
CA THR A 185 -17.27 7.14 4.08
C THR A 185 -15.99 6.68 4.77
N ILE A 186 -14.89 7.43 4.61
CA ILE A 186 -13.54 6.95 4.89
C ILE A 186 -12.80 7.95 5.77
N VAL A 187 -12.13 7.41 6.81
CA VAL A 187 -11.05 8.09 7.53
C VAL A 187 -9.79 7.24 7.37
N MET A 188 -8.86 7.70 6.54
CA MET A 188 -7.65 6.98 6.19
C MET A 188 -6.42 7.56 6.88
N LYS A 189 -5.58 6.67 7.43
CA LYS A 189 -4.23 6.99 7.89
C LYS A 189 -3.22 6.28 6.97
N PRO A 190 -2.48 7.02 6.12
CA PRO A 190 -1.36 6.47 5.37
C PRO A 190 -0.16 6.20 6.30
N ALA A 191 0.75 5.32 5.90
CA ALA A 191 2.00 5.11 6.63
C ALA A 191 2.82 6.40 6.72
N GLU A 192 3.47 6.62 7.86
CA GLU A 192 4.31 7.79 8.14
C GLU A 192 5.53 7.86 7.21
N GLN A 193 6.00 6.72 6.70
CA GLN A 193 7.09 6.67 5.73
C GLN A 193 6.70 7.15 4.33
N THR A 194 5.42 7.04 3.95
CA THR A 194 4.99 7.27 2.56
C THR A 194 3.63 7.99 2.46
N PRO A 195 3.48 9.18 3.06
CA PRO A 195 2.19 9.86 3.09
C PRO A 195 1.83 10.53 1.76
N LEU A 196 2.82 10.89 0.92
CA LEU A 196 2.62 11.91 -0.11
C LEU A 196 1.68 11.47 -1.23
N THR A 197 1.78 10.22 -1.68
CA THR A 197 0.92 9.71 -2.76
C THR A 197 -0.53 9.55 -2.31
N ALA A 198 -0.78 9.16 -1.05
CA ALA A 198 -2.14 9.11 -0.51
C ALA A 198 -2.79 10.50 -0.44
N LEU A 199 -2.02 11.53 -0.09
CA LEU A 199 -2.48 12.92 -0.13
C LEU A 199 -2.73 13.38 -1.58
N ARG A 200 -1.86 12.99 -2.53
CA ARG A 200 -2.10 13.26 -3.95
C ARG A 200 -3.41 12.62 -4.44
N MET A 201 -3.65 11.37 -4.06
CA MET A 201 -4.89 10.65 -4.38
C MET A 201 -6.13 11.36 -3.82
N ALA A 202 -6.06 11.93 -2.62
CA ALA A 202 -7.16 12.72 -2.05
C ALA A 202 -7.47 13.97 -2.88
N ARG A 203 -6.44 14.67 -3.40
CA ARG A 203 -6.63 15.79 -4.32
C ARG A 203 -7.31 15.36 -5.62
N LEU A 204 -6.94 14.20 -6.17
CA LEU A 204 -7.56 13.67 -7.38
C LEU A 204 -9.00 13.24 -7.14
N ALA A 205 -9.30 12.62 -5.99
CA ALA A 205 -10.66 12.27 -5.60
C ALA A 205 -11.56 13.50 -5.45
N GLN A 206 -11.03 14.57 -4.86
CA GLN A 206 -11.72 15.86 -4.79
C GLN A 206 -12.02 16.40 -6.21
N LYS A 207 -11.03 16.42 -7.11
CA LYS A 207 -11.23 16.83 -8.52
C LYS A 207 -12.25 15.95 -9.26
N ALA A 208 -12.33 14.66 -8.93
CA ALA A 208 -13.28 13.72 -9.52
C ALA A 208 -14.75 13.96 -9.10
N GLY A 209 -14.97 14.81 -8.09
CA GLY A 209 -16.28 15.14 -7.55
C GLY A 209 -16.74 14.18 -6.44
N VAL A 210 -15.81 13.55 -5.72
CA VAL A 210 -16.14 12.89 -4.45
C VAL A 210 -16.64 13.97 -3.47
N PRO A 211 -17.84 13.84 -2.88
CA PRO A 211 -18.37 14.85 -1.96
C PRO A 211 -17.48 15.06 -0.73
N ASP A 212 -17.52 16.28 -0.20
CA ASP A 212 -16.78 16.64 1.01
C ASP A 212 -17.14 15.70 2.18
N GLY A 213 -16.11 15.32 2.94
CA GLY A 213 -16.22 14.41 4.07
C GLY A 213 -16.32 12.92 3.70
N VAL A 214 -16.52 12.54 2.44
CA VAL A 214 -16.55 11.12 2.05
C VAL A 214 -15.18 10.46 2.16
N ILE A 215 -14.12 11.20 1.82
CA ILE A 215 -12.73 10.78 2.02
C ILE A 215 -12.05 11.81 2.91
N ASN A 216 -11.48 11.34 4.02
CA ASN A 216 -10.64 12.14 4.90
C ASN A 216 -9.31 11.40 5.08
N VAL A 217 -8.18 12.10 4.93
CA VAL A 217 -6.84 11.54 5.04
C VAL A 217 -6.07 12.27 6.14
N VAL A 218 -5.69 11.52 7.16
CA VAL A 218 -5.00 12.02 8.35
C VAL A 218 -3.62 11.34 8.44
N PRO A 219 -2.58 11.89 7.78
CA PRO A 219 -1.20 11.44 8.00
C PRO A 219 -0.80 11.68 9.46
N GLY A 220 0.10 10.84 9.97
CA GLY A 220 0.53 10.83 11.36
C GLY A 220 1.14 9.48 11.72
N PHE A 221 1.38 9.23 13.01
CA PHE A 221 2.00 7.99 13.47
C PHE A 221 0.97 6.91 13.85
N GLY A 222 1.42 5.65 13.87
CA GLY A 222 0.60 4.52 14.31
C GLY A 222 0.04 4.68 15.74
N PRO A 223 0.88 4.93 16.77
CA PRO A 223 0.42 5.05 18.16
C PRO A 223 -0.51 6.21 18.47
N THR A 224 -0.53 7.26 17.63
CA THR A 224 -1.37 8.46 17.77
C THR A 224 -2.59 8.38 16.85
N ALA A 225 -2.48 8.84 15.60
CA ALA A 225 -3.57 8.86 14.63
C ALA A 225 -4.17 7.47 14.37
N GLY A 226 -3.31 6.45 14.18
CA GLY A 226 -3.77 5.08 13.94
C GLY A 226 -4.58 4.51 15.12
N ALA A 227 -4.05 4.64 16.33
CA ALA A 227 -4.74 4.17 17.53
C ALA A 227 -6.00 4.99 17.87
N ALA A 228 -6.03 6.28 17.51
CA ALA A 228 -7.23 7.11 17.61
C ALA A 228 -8.34 6.58 16.69
N ILE A 229 -8.04 6.28 15.42
CA ILE A 229 -8.99 5.63 14.48
C ILE A 229 -9.54 4.33 15.08
N VAL A 230 -8.66 3.50 15.62
CA VAL A 230 -9.03 2.19 16.18
C VAL A 230 -9.96 2.32 17.38
N ARG A 231 -9.78 3.33 18.23
CA ARG A 231 -10.57 3.53 19.46
C ARG A 231 -11.77 4.46 19.30
N HIS A 232 -11.92 5.13 18.15
CA HIS A 232 -12.95 6.15 17.98
C HIS A 232 -14.36 5.55 17.95
N PRO A 233 -15.31 5.98 18.81
CA PRO A 233 -16.67 5.40 18.85
C PRO A 233 -17.49 5.68 17.58
N GLY A 234 -17.21 6.78 16.88
CA GLY A 234 -17.85 7.11 15.60
C GLY A 234 -17.37 6.35 14.36
N ILE A 235 -16.50 5.34 14.51
CA ILE A 235 -16.01 4.48 13.40
C ILE A 235 -16.65 3.10 13.49
N ASP A 236 -17.31 2.64 12.42
CA ASP A 236 -18.10 1.40 12.42
C ASP A 236 -17.29 0.15 12.03
N LYS A 237 -16.19 0.38 11.30
CA LYS A 237 -15.32 -0.67 10.76
C LYS A 237 -13.89 -0.18 10.70
N VAL A 238 -12.94 -1.05 11.04
CA VAL A 238 -11.52 -0.83 10.77
C VAL A 238 -11.02 -1.87 9.76
N ALA A 239 -10.29 -1.39 8.75
CA ALA A 239 -9.52 -2.22 7.83
C ALA A 239 -8.04 -1.86 7.98
N PHE A 240 -7.23 -2.83 8.40
CA PHE A 240 -5.81 -2.65 8.63
C PHE A 240 -4.99 -3.58 7.74
N THR A 241 -3.91 -3.03 7.18
CA THR A 241 -2.86 -3.82 6.55
C THR A 241 -1.52 -3.48 7.19
N GLY A 242 -0.75 -4.49 7.62
CA GLY A 242 0.52 -4.28 8.30
C GLY A 242 1.00 -5.49 9.11
N SER A 243 1.71 -5.26 10.21
CA SER A 243 2.29 -6.34 11.01
C SER A 243 1.24 -7.07 11.87
N GLY A 244 1.50 -8.36 12.13
CA GLY A 244 0.66 -9.15 13.04
C GLY A 244 0.66 -8.61 14.48
N GLU A 245 1.77 -8.07 14.94
CA GLU A 245 1.90 -7.43 16.25
C GLU A 245 0.94 -6.23 16.39
N THR A 246 0.94 -5.33 15.40
CA THR A 246 0.02 -4.18 15.39
C THR A 246 -1.43 -4.64 15.28
N ALA A 247 -1.73 -5.68 14.51
CA ALA A 247 -3.09 -6.23 14.42
C ALA A 247 -3.61 -6.77 15.76
N GLN A 248 -2.74 -7.43 16.56
CA GLN A 248 -3.09 -7.85 17.92
C GLN A 248 -3.40 -6.65 18.83
N ILE A 249 -2.63 -5.56 18.71
CA ILE A 249 -2.89 -4.31 19.45
C ILE A 249 -4.25 -3.74 19.03
N ILE A 250 -4.53 -3.68 17.72
CA ILE A 250 -5.80 -3.19 17.18
C ILE A 250 -6.97 -4.00 17.70
N MET A 251 -6.86 -5.34 17.66
CA MET A 251 -7.92 -6.23 18.13
C MET A 251 -8.24 -6.00 19.61
N ARG A 252 -7.23 -5.84 20.46
CA ARG A 252 -7.40 -5.53 21.89
C ARG A 252 -8.08 -4.17 22.09
N GLN A 253 -7.67 -3.15 21.36
CA GLN A 253 -8.20 -1.78 21.50
C GLN A 253 -9.61 -1.62 20.92
N ALA A 254 -10.01 -2.46 19.98
CA ALA A 254 -11.34 -2.43 19.37
C ALA A 254 -12.39 -3.27 20.13
N ALA A 255 -11.96 -4.09 21.09
CA ALA A 255 -12.80 -5.09 21.76
C ALA A 255 -14.03 -4.47 22.45
N ASP A 256 -13.85 -3.38 23.20
CA ASP A 256 -14.92 -2.73 23.96
C ASP A 256 -16.04 -2.15 23.08
N GLN A 257 -15.77 -1.94 21.80
CA GLN A 257 -16.71 -1.36 20.85
C GLN A 257 -17.24 -2.37 19.83
N LEU A 258 -16.78 -3.63 19.91
CA LEU A 258 -17.15 -4.71 18.99
C LEU A 258 -17.05 -4.30 17.51
N LYS A 259 -16.05 -3.46 17.17
CA LYS A 259 -15.89 -2.96 15.81
C LYS A 259 -15.65 -4.11 14.85
N ARG A 260 -16.17 -3.97 13.63
CA ARG A 260 -15.88 -4.91 12.54
C ARG A 260 -14.43 -4.74 12.10
N LEU A 261 -13.64 -5.81 12.17
CA LEU A 261 -12.21 -5.79 11.84
C LEU A 261 -11.93 -6.64 10.60
N THR A 262 -11.05 -6.16 9.73
CA THR A 262 -10.43 -6.97 8.67
C THR A 262 -8.93 -6.68 8.67
N PHE A 263 -8.15 -7.75 8.56
CA PHE A 263 -6.69 -7.70 8.66
C PHE A 263 -6.05 -8.35 7.44
N GLU A 264 -5.10 -7.66 6.84
CA GLU A 264 -4.16 -8.20 5.86
C GLU A 264 -2.75 -8.10 6.45
N LEU A 265 -2.11 -9.23 6.74
CA LEU A 265 -0.91 -9.29 7.58
C LEU A 265 0.32 -9.77 6.80
N GLY A 266 1.45 -9.86 7.49
CA GLY A 266 2.67 -10.44 6.94
C GLY A 266 2.56 -11.95 6.69
N GLY A 267 3.47 -12.47 5.88
CA GLY A 267 3.54 -13.89 5.54
C GLY A 267 4.98 -14.41 5.48
N LYS A 268 5.10 -15.73 5.39
CA LYS A 268 6.34 -16.45 5.09
C LYS A 268 6.06 -17.50 4.01
N SER A 269 5.62 -17.01 2.85
CA SER A 269 5.02 -17.83 1.80
C SER A 269 6.02 -18.86 1.22
N PRO A 270 5.63 -20.14 1.11
CA PRO A 270 6.42 -21.13 0.39
C PRO A 270 6.26 -20.93 -1.12
N ASN A 271 7.35 -21.04 -1.86
CA ASN A 271 7.39 -21.17 -3.31
C ASN A 271 8.01 -22.53 -3.65
N ILE A 272 7.30 -23.40 -4.35
CA ILE A 272 7.63 -24.83 -4.46
C ILE A 272 7.93 -25.18 -5.92
N VAL A 273 9.09 -25.77 -6.18
CA VAL A 273 9.57 -26.16 -7.52
C VAL A 273 9.81 -27.67 -7.56
N PHE A 274 8.97 -28.37 -8.32
CA PHE A 274 9.12 -29.79 -8.61
C PHE A 274 10.08 -30.03 -9.77
N ALA A 275 10.65 -31.23 -9.86
CA ALA A 275 11.63 -31.61 -10.87
C ALA A 275 11.09 -31.65 -12.30
N ASP A 276 9.75 -31.68 -12.47
CA ASP A 276 9.06 -31.59 -13.76
C ASP A 276 8.67 -30.16 -14.16
N ALA A 277 9.01 -29.16 -13.33
CA ALA A 277 8.77 -27.76 -13.65
C ALA A 277 9.66 -27.26 -14.81
N ASP A 278 9.17 -26.25 -15.52
CA ASP A 278 10.03 -25.43 -16.38
C ASP A 278 11.04 -24.68 -15.50
N LEU A 279 12.29 -25.15 -15.44
CA LEU A 279 13.32 -24.60 -14.56
C LEU A 279 13.66 -23.14 -14.87
N ALA A 280 13.58 -22.72 -16.13
CA ALA A 280 13.88 -21.35 -16.51
C ALA A 280 12.78 -20.40 -16.04
N ALA A 281 11.52 -20.76 -16.30
CA ALA A 281 10.37 -20.01 -15.84
C ALA A 281 10.27 -20.00 -14.31
N ALA A 282 10.52 -21.14 -13.65
CA ALA A 282 10.49 -21.26 -12.20
C ALA A 282 11.59 -20.43 -11.53
N ALA A 283 12.82 -20.40 -12.07
CA ALA A 283 13.90 -19.56 -11.54
C ALA A 283 13.56 -18.07 -11.66
N ALA A 284 13.05 -17.64 -12.83
CA ALA A 284 12.60 -16.26 -13.04
C ALA A 284 11.44 -15.89 -12.10
N GLY A 285 10.45 -16.78 -11.93
CA GLY A 285 9.33 -16.61 -11.02
C GLY A 285 9.76 -16.54 -9.56
N ALA A 286 10.72 -17.37 -9.13
CA ALA A 286 11.29 -17.32 -7.79
C ALA A 286 12.03 -16.01 -7.53
N HIS A 287 12.81 -15.54 -8.50
CA HIS A 287 13.53 -14.27 -8.41
C HIS A 287 12.58 -13.07 -8.28
N VAL A 288 11.53 -13.00 -9.13
CA VAL A 288 10.48 -11.97 -8.98
C VAL A 288 9.75 -12.12 -7.65
N GLY A 289 9.38 -13.35 -7.28
CA GLY A 289 8.60 -13.65 -6.09
C GLY A 289 9.28 -13.22 -4.78
N ILE A 290 10.61 -13.13 -4.73
CA ILE A 290 11.34 -12.66 -3.54
C ILE A 290 11.84 -11.22 -3.64
N TYR A 291 12.25 -10.74 -4.82
CA TYR A 291 12.90 -9.42 -4.95
C TYR A 291 12.00 -8.29 -5.45
N LEU A 292 10.76 -8.59 -5.88
CA LEU A 292 9.79 -7.55 -6.23
C LEU A 292 9.67 -6.55 -5.07
N ASN A 293 9.69 -5.25 -5.40
CA ASN A 293 9.57 -4.16 -4.42
C ASN A 293 10.61 -4.23 -3.28
N GLN A 294 11.87 -4.53 -3.62
CA GLN A 294 12.97 -4.76 -2.68
C GLN A 294 12.73 -5.91 -1.67
N GLY A 295 11.80 -6.82 -1.97
CA GLY A 295 11.35 -7.87 -1.05
C GLY A 295 10.34 -7.41 0.00
N GLN A 296 9.87 -6.17 -0.10
CA GLN A 296 8.92 -5.55 0.83
C GLN A 296 7.47 -5.92 0.41
N CYS A 297 7.19 -7.22 0.31
CA CYS A 297 5.90 -7.78 -0.11
C CYS A 297 5.38 -8.77 0.94
N CYS A 298 4.15 -8.59 1.42
CA CYS A 298 3.56 -9.50 2.42
C CYS A 298 3.47 -10.95 1.93
N CYS A 299 3.30 -11.14 0.62
CA CYS A 299 3.21 -12.44 -0.03
C CYS A 299 4.54 -12.92 -0.64
N ALA A 300 5.68 -12.29 -0.33
CA ALA A 300 6.98 -12.67 -0.89
C ALA A 300 7.26 -14.18 -0.71
N GLY A 301 7.71 -14.82 -1.80
CA GLY A 301 8.09 -16.24 -1.89
C GLY A 301 9.39 -16.52 -1.13
N SER A 302 9.37 -16.28 0.17
CA SER A 302 10.54 -16.20 1.05
C SER A 302 11.02 -17.54 1.61
N ARG A 303 10.39 -18.64 1.20
CA ARG A 303 10.87 -20.02 1.41
C ARG A 303 10.76 -20.77 0.09
N LEU A 304 11.88 -20.90 -0.61
CA LEU A 304 11.97 -21.58 -1.89
C LEU A 304 12.29 -23.06 -1.66
N PHE A 305 11.28 -23.92 -1.79
CA PHE A 305 11.43 -25.37 -1.73
C PHE A 305 11.70 -25.92 -3.12
N VAL A 306 12.76 -26.70 -3.27
CA VAL A 306 13.18 -27.25 -4.56
C VAL A 306 13.38 -28.75 -4.39
N GLU A 307 12.81 -29.54 -5.30
CA GLU A 307 12.98 -31.00 -5.27
C GLU A 307 14.46 -31.40 -5.45
N ASP A 308 14.93 -32.35 -4.63
CA ASP A 308 16.34 -32.78 -4.53
C ASP A 308 16.99 -33.05 -5.89
N LYS A 309 16.24 -33.64 -6.83
CA LYS A 309 16.74 -34.01 -8.17
C LYS A 309 17.25 -32.81 -8.98
N ILE A 310 16.69 -31.63 -8.77
CA ILE A 310 17.03 -30.39 -9.50
C ILE A 310 17.69 -29.33 -8.59
N HIS A 311 17.84 -29.62 -7.29
CA HIS A 311 18.22 -28.64 -6.27
C HIS A 311 19.52 -27.88 -6.61
N GLY A 312 20.61 -28.60 -6.88
CA GLY A 312 21.92 -27.98 -7.12
C GLY A 312 21.91 -27.02 -8.32
N GLU A 313 21.40 -27.49 -9.47
CA GLU A 313 21.30 -26.69 -10.69
C GLU A 313 20.39 -25.47 -10.50
N PHE A 314 19.25 -25.66 -9.84
CA PHE A 314 18.29 -24.58 -9.64
C PHE A 314 18.82 -23.48 -8.71
N VAL A 315 19.47 -23.87 -7.61
CA VAL A 315 20.10 -22.93 -6.67
C VAL A 315 21.19 -22.12 -7.37
N GLU A 316 22.03 -22.76 -8.18
CA GLU A 316 23.08 -22.06 -8.95
C GLU A 316 22.46 -21.01 -9.89
N ARG A 317 21.39 -21.37 -10.62
CA ARG A 317 20.66 -20.43 -11.49
C ARG A 317 20.12 -19.22 -10.71
N VAL A 318 19.50 -19.43 -9.55
CA VAL A 318 18.95 -18.35 -8.71
C VAL A 318 20.06 -17.45 -8.16
N VAL A 319 21.18 -18.01 -7.72
CA VAL A 319 22.35 -17.26 -7.23
C VAL A 319 22.94 -16.41 -8.35
N GLU A 320 23.15 -16.96 -9.54
CA GLU A 320 23.70 -16.24 -10.69
C GLU A 320 22.77 -15.13 -11.20
N GLN A 321 21.46 -15.34 -11.15
CA GLN A 321 20.49 -14.28 -11.45
C GLN A 321 20.52 -13.17 -10.39
N SER A 322 20.58 -13.53 -9.10
CA SER A 322 20.62 -12.57 -8.00
C SER A 322 21.84 -11.64 -8.07
N LYS A 323 23.01 -12.18 -8.42
CA LYS A 323 24.25 -11.39 -8.64
C LYS A 323 24.13 -10.33 -9.72
N LYS A 324 23.27 -10.56 -10.73
CA LYS A 324 23.11 -9.68 -11.89
C LYS A 324 22.07 -8.58 -11.65
N ARG A 325 21.32 -8.64 -10.55
CA ARG A 325 20.27 -7.68 -10.24
C ARG A 325 20.86 -6.32 -9.90
N ARG A 326 20.52 -5.30 -10.70
CA ARG A 326 21.07 -3.94 -10.55
C ARG A 326 20.39 -3.17 -9.43
N VAL A 327 21.14 -2.91 -8.35
CA VAL A 327 20.76 -2.03 -7.25
C VAL A 327 21.25 -0.61 -7.54
N GLY A 328 20.41 0.42 -7.34
CA GLY A 328 20.83 1.80 -7.59
C GLY A 328 19.73 2.84 -7.44
N ASP A 329 19.99 4.04 -7.97
CA ASP A 329 19.04 5.17 -7.97
C ASP A 329 17.69 4.74 -8.56
N PRO A 330 16.58 4.84 -7.81
CA PRO A 330 15.24 4.49 -8.29
C PRO A 330 14.77 5.27 -9.54
N PHE A 331 15.39 6.41 -9.85
CA PHE A 331 15.12 7.21 -11.04
C PHE A 331 15.97 6.84 -12.27
N ASP A 332 16.96 5.95 -12.12
CA ASP A 332 17.73 5.40 -13.25
C ASP A 332 16.90 4.31 -13.95
N PRO A 333 16.65 4.43 -15.27
CA PRO A 333 15.83 3.46 -16.02
C PRO A 333 16.32 2.01 -16.00
N GLY A 334 17.60 1.76 -15.71
CA GLY A 334 18.14 0.42 -15.61
C GLY A 334 18.19 -0.13 -14.19
N THR A 335 17.76 0.63 -13.17
CA THR A 335 17.68 0.13 -11.79
C THR A 335 16.57 -0.90 -11.68
N GLN A 336 16.89 -2.05 -11.10
CA GLN A 336 15.91 -3.12 -10.85
C GLN A 336 15.53 -3.22 -9.37
N GLN A 337 16.32 -2.62 -8.48
CA GLN A 337 16.11 -2.64 -7.04
C GLN A 337 16.53 -1.30 -6.42
N GLY A 338 15.59 -0.62 -5.77
CA GLY A 338 15.86 0.58 -4.99
C GLY A 338 16.33 0.27 -3.55
N PRO A 339 16.32 1.28 -2.66
CA PRO A 339 16.59 1.09 -1.24
C PRO A 339 15.39 0.49 -0.48
N GLN A 340 15.64 0.04 0.74
CA GLN A 340 14.60 -0.23 1.74
C GLN A 340 13.96 1.09 2.18
N VAL A 341 12.70 1.05 2.66
CA VAL A 341 11.91 2.26 2.89
C VAL A 341 12.46 3.22 3.95
N ASP A 342 13.12 2.71 4.99
CA ASP A 342 13.64 3.53 6.09
C ASP A 342 14.81 2.83 6.80
N ARG A 343 15.44 3.57 7.72
CA ARG A 343 16.56 3.08 8.52
C ARG A 343 16.19 1.88 9.39
N ALA A 344 14.99 1.87 9.97
CA ALA A 344 14.57 0.81 10.87
C ALA A 344 14.41 -0.53 10.12
N GLN A 345 13.84 -0.50 8.92
CA GLN A 345 13.73 -1.65 8.04
C GLN A 345 15.09 -2.11 7.51
N PHE A 346 15.97 -1.16 7.16
CA PHE A 346 17.34 -1.47 6.78
C PHE A 346 18.07 -2.25 7.89
N ASP A 347 18.09 -1.70 9.11
CA ASP A 347 18.77 -2.32 10.25
C ASP A 347 18.16 -3.69 10.59
N LYS A 348 16.83 -3.82 10.50
CA LYS A 348 16.13 -5.08 10.73
C LYS A 348 16.52 -6.16 9.70
N ILE A 349 16.57 -5.81 8.42
CA ILE A 349 16.94 -6.75 7.35
C ILE A 349 18.40 -7.15 7.49
N MET A 350 19.30 -6.21 7.75
CA MET A 350 20.71 -6.50 8.04
C MET A 350 20.85 -7.42 9.27
N GLY A 351 20.05 -7.21 10.31
CA GLY A 351 19.99 -8.11 11.46
C GLY A 351 19.58 -9.55 11.09
N TYR A 352 18.59 -9.74 10.22
CA TYR A 352 18.22 -11.07 9.73
C TYR A 352 19.30 -11.73 8.86
N ILE A 353 20.05 -10.93 8.10
CA ILE A 353 21.19 -11.44 7.34
C ILE A 353 22.27 -11.96 8.30
N GLU A 354 22.59 -11.21 9.35
CA GLU A 354 23.57 -11.66 10.35
C GLU A 354 23.07 -12.87 11.15
N SER A 355 21.78 -12.93 11.49
CA SER A 355 21.22 -14.12 12.16
C SER A 355 21.30 -15.37 11.27
N GLY A 356 20.99 -15.25 9.97
CA GLY A 356 21.12 -16.36 9.03
C GLY A 356 22.54 -16.91 8.96
N LYS A 357 23.56 -16.04 8.94
CA LYS A 357 24.97 -16.45 9.00
C LYS A 357 25.32 -17.12 10.33
N ALA A 358 24.87 -16.54 11.46
CA ALA A 358 25.17 -17.04 12.80
C ALA A 358 24.50 -18.39 13.11
N GLU A 359 23.33 -18.65 12.54
CA GLU A 359 22.55 -19.88 12.72
C GLU A 359 22.99 -21.01 11.77
N GLY A 360 23.99 -20.77 10.92
CA GLY A 360 24.65 -21.80 10.10
C GLY A 360 24.17 -21.91 8.66
N ALA A 361 23.29 -21.01 8.18
CA ALA A 361 22.94 -20.94 6.77
C ALA A 361 24.10 -20.37 5.95
N THR A 362 24.25 -20.83 4.70
CA THR A 362 25.31 -20.37 3.81
C THR A 362 24.84 -19.15 3.02
N CYS A 363 25.48 -17.99 3.22
CA CYS A 363 25.23 -16.78 2.41
C CYS A 363 25.89 -16.94 1.03
N ALA A 364 25.16 -17.46 0.04
CA ALA A 364 25.66 -17.79 -1.29
C ALA A 364 25.94 -16.56 -2.17
N THR A 365 25.22 -15.46 -1.94
CA THR A 365 25.51 -14.14 -2.55
C THR A 365 24.89 -13.01 -1.72
N GLY A 366 25.40 -11.79 -1.90
CA GLY A 366 24.95 -10.59 -1.19
C GLY A 366 25.35 -10.56 0.28
N GLY A 367 24.42 -10.11 1.11
CA GLY A 367 24.55 -10.10 2.56
C GLY A 367 25.22 -8.84 3.13
N ARG A 368 25.30 -7.75 2.36
CA ARG A 368 25.90 -6.47 2.78
C ARG A 368 25.11 -5.26 2.27
N ARG A 369 25.45 -4.08 2.80
CA ARG A 369 25.00 -2.77 2.31
C ARG A 369 25.61 -2.48 0.93
N VAL A 370 24.87 -1.78 0.07
CA VAL A 370 25.38 -1.19 -1.17
C VAL A 370 25.59 0.31 -0.95
N GLY A 371 26.80 0.81 -1.22
CA GLY A 371 27.13 2.23 -1.06
C GLY A 371 27.20 2.70 0.41
N ASP A 372 27.51 3.97 0.60
CA ASP A 372 27.62 4.65 1.89
C ASP A 372 26.36 5.47 2.24
N ARG A 373 25.50 5.75 1.26
CA ARG A 373 24.28 6.56 1.40
C ARG A 373 23.05 5.84 0.89
N GLY A 374 21.93 6.06 1.56
CA GLY A 374 20.65 5.41 1.28
C GLY A 374 20.57 4.00 1.86
N PHE A 375 19.37 3.45 1.90
CA PHE A 375 19.09 2.19 2.59
C PHE A 375 19.20 0.97 1.65
N PHE A 376 20.28 0.88 0.87
CA PHE A 376 20.44 -0.17 -0.14
C PHE A 376 21.09 -1.44 0.42
N ILE A 377 20.53 -2.60 0.06
CA ILE A 377 21.02 -3.93 0.48
C ILE A 377 21.26 -4.79 -0.77
N GLU A 378 22.36 -5.55 -0.78
CA GLU A 378 22.67 -6.50 -1.85
C GLU A 378 21.56 -7.58 -1.97
N PRO A 379 21.17 -8.01 -3.18
CA PRO A 379 20.30 -9.17 -3.38
C PRO A 379 20.96 -10.39 -2.72
N THR A 380 20.31 -10.93 -1.69
CA THR A 380 20.92 -11.92 -0.78
C THR A 380 20.23 -13.27 -0.91
N VAL A 381 21.02 -14.32 -1.13
CA VAL A 381 20.53 -15.71 -1.16
C VAL A 381 21.21 -16.51 -0.06
N PHE A 382 20.40 -17.12 0.81
CA PHE A 382 20.85 -18.13 1.74
C PHE A 382 20.53 -19.54 1.21
N THR A 383 21.47 -20.46 1.36
CA THR A 383 21.32 -21.88 1.06
C THR A 383 21.55 -22.71 2.33
N ASN A 384 21.13 -23.98 2.32
CA ASN A 384 21.15 -24.86 3.50
C ASN A 384 20.34 -24.27 4.68
N VAL A 385 19.11 -23.82 4.39
CA VAL A 385 18.19 -23.16 5.33
C VAL A 385 17.17 -24.15 5.89
#